data_AF-A0A9Q0I4V1-F1
#
_entry.id   AF-A0A9Q0I4V1-F1
#
_cell.length_a   1.000
_cell.length_b   1.000
_cell.length_c   1.000
_cell.angle_alpha   90.00
_cell.angle_beta   90.00
_cell.angle_gamma   90.00
#
_symmetry.space_group_name_H-M   'P 1'
#
loop_
_entity.id
_entity.type
_entity.pdbx_description
1 polymer ?
#
loop_
_entity_poly.entity_id
_entity_poly.type
_entity_poly.pdbx_seq_one_letter_code
_entity_poly.pdbx_strand_id
1 'polypeptide(L)'
;MPFHRGHYRRFQVMRFTIEEINNSTVLLPNVSLGYEILDHCSQIYNFPGVLDLISFNGSIRFSWEASDYRPLGKVMGVVGPYSSSDSLAIASLFTLKLIPLISYGASSSALSVREKYPAFLRTAISNKDLVDLIILVLQHFNWTWVAMLYSGDEYGMDGFELCIHEMVATKICLAYTSVISEKTNFSKLLHTIELQGISVIIVFAGEPEALALIESAVALKISNKVWVATDTWMFSTRLRNNDIERIGTIVGLSEKTANLSGFADFINSKNKKKDASRPMAATLVCNHDCSCDVPGEEILAEESAYNFQVYTATYAIAHALHNVLQCDSGTCNVNTTVYPYMARAARLPLLGPLGRLVRARAGPLSDPLQAS
;
A
#
# COMPACT_ATOMS: atom_id res chain seq x y z
N MET A 1 -17.49 -8.71 -3.83
CA MET A 1 -17.27 -7.87 -2.63
C MET A 1 -17.85 -6.49 -2.87
N PRO A 2 -18.21 -5.73 -1.82
CA PRO A 2 -18.68 -4.36 -1.99
C PRO A 2 -17.56 -3.44 -2.49
N PHE A 3 -17.93 -2.45 -3.30
CA PHE A 3 -17.03 -1.41 -3.78
C PHE A 3 -16.50 -0.57 -2.62
N HIS A 4 -15.17 -0.41 -2.54
CA HIS A 4 -14.52 0.44 -1.54
C HIS A 4 -14.08 1.78 -2.15
N ARG A 5 -14.70 2.87 -1.72
CA ARG A 5 -14.47 4.21 -2.29
C ARG A 5 -13.03 4.68 -2.14
N GLY A 6 -12.38 4.41 -1.00
CA GLY A 6 -10.96 4.69 -0.80
C GLY A 6 -10.05 3.98 -1.81
N HIS A 7 -10.37 2.74 -2.21
CA HIS A 7 -9.60 2.01 -3.22
C HIS A 7 -9.80 2.64 -4.61
N TYR A 8 -11.03 3.06 -4.92
CA TYR A 8 -11.30 3.76 -6.16
C TYR A 8 -10.61 5.13 -6.25
N ARG A 9 -10.53 5.88 -5.14
CA ARG A 9 -9.76 7.11 -5.08
C ARG A 9 -8.28 6.85 -5.40
N ARG A 10 -7.67 5.84 -4.78
CA ARG A 10 -6.28 5.42 -5.06
C ARG A 10 -6.09 5.09 -6.55
N PHE A 11 -7.06 4.41 -7.16
CA PHE A 11 -7.06 4.20 -8.60
C PHE A 11 -7.13 5.51 -9.40
N GLN A 12 -7.98 6.47 -9.04
CA GLN A 12 -7.99 7.78 -9.68
C GLN A 12 -6.68 8.53 -9.51
N VAL A 13 -5.98 8.37 -8.38
CA VAL A 13 -4.64 8.93 -8.18
C VAL A 13 -3.64 8.34 -9.16
N MET A 14 -3.66 7.03 -9.40
CA MET A 14 -2.81 6.42 -10.43
C MET A 14 -3.10 7.02 -11.83
N ARG A 15 -4.37 7.17 -12.20
CA ARG A 15 -4.76 7.80 -13.48
C ARG A 15 -4.31 9.24 -13.59
N PHE A 16 -4.54 10.04 -12.55
CA PHE A 16 -4.08 11.41 -12.44
C PHE A 16 -2.57 11.48 -12.67
N THR A 17 -1.82 10.61 -11.99
CA THR A 17 -0.36 10.55 -12.09
C THR A 17 0.09 10.22 -13.51
N ILE A 18 -0.56 9.27 -14.18
CA ILE A 18 -0.26 8.92 -15.58
C ILE A 18 -0.56 10.08 -16.53
N GLU A 19 -1.67 10.79 -16.34
CA GLU A 19 -1.99 11.97 -17.16
C GLU A 19 -0.99 13.12 -16.92
N GLU A 20 -0.55 13.32 -15.68
CA GLU A 20 0.51 14.28 -15.34
C GLU A 20 1.84 13.92 -16.02
N ILE A 21 2.24 12.65 -15.99
CA ILE A 21 3.45 12.15 -16.67
C ILE A 21 3.34 12.32 -18.19
N ASN A 22 2.22 11.93 -18.79
CA ASN A 22 2.00 12.03 -20.25
C ASN A 22 1.98 13.49 -20.74
N ASN A 23 1.66 14.45 -19.87
CA ASN A 23 1.70 15.88 -20.17
C ASN A 23 3.07 16.52 -19.87
N SER A 24 4.04 15.74 -19.35
CA SER A 24 5.39 16.22 -19.07
C SER A 24 6.22 16.32 -20.36
N THR A 25 6.95 17.42 -20.51
CA THR A 25 7.97 17.57 -21.56
C THR A 25 9.35 17.09 -21.12
N VAL A 26 9.52 16.80 -19.83
CA VAL A 26 10.79 16.39 -19.23
C VAL A 26 10.80 14.89 -18.97
N LEU A 27 9.76 14.36 -18.36
CA LEU A 27 9.67 12.93 -18.05
C LEU A 27 8.94 12.20 -19.18
N LEU A 28 9.67 11.31 -19.86
CA LEU A 28 9.14 10.48 -20.96
C LEU A 28 8.63 11.31 -22.17
N PRO A 29 9.41 12.29 -22.68
CA PRO A 29 8.99 13.09 -23.82
C PRO A 29 8.67 12.21 -25.04
N ASN A 30 7.52 12.46 -25.67
CA ASN A 30 6.99 11.71 -26.82
C ASN A 30 6.70 10.22 -26.55
N VAL A 31 6.60 9.82 -25.28
CA VAL A 31 6.21 8.46 -24.87
C VAL A 31 5.00 8.55 -23.96
N SER A 32 3.91 7.88 -24.34
CA SER A 32 2.68 7.85 -23.56
C SER A 32 2.58 6.56 -22.76
N LEU A 33 2.34 6.69 -21.46
CA LEU A 33 2.01 5.58 -20.58
C LEU A 33 0.52 5.24 -20.67
N GLY A 34 0.23 3.96 -20.93
CA GLY A 34 -1.09 3.36 -20.77
C GLY A 34 -1.19 2.60 -19.44
N TYR A 35 -2.39 2.08 -19.15
CA TYR A 35 -2.64 1.25 -17.97
C TYR A 35 -3.69 0.18 -18.26
N GLU A 36 -3.60 -0.91 -17.51
CA GLU A 36 -4.62 -1.93 -17.40
C GLU A 36 -4.96 -2.12 -15.92
N ILE A 37 -6.25 -2.31 -15.61
CA ILE A 37 -6.73 -2.29 -14.23
C ILE A 37 -7.32 -3.65 -13.91
N LEU A 38 -6.76 -4.26 -12.88
CA LEU A 38 -7.30 -5.47 -12.30
C LEU A 38 -7.89 -5.16 -10.93
N ASP A 39 -9.18 -5.47 -10.76
CA ASP A 39 -9.77 -5.53 -9.42
C ASP A 39 -9.32 -6.82 -8.72
N HIS A 40 -8.56 -6.65 -7.64
CA HIS A 40 -7.97 -7.73 -6.85
C HIS A 40 -8.86 -8.15 -5.67
N CYS A 41 -10.18 -7.89 -5.72
CA CYS A 41 -11.21 -8.23 -4.72
C CYS A 41 -10.90 -9.33 -3.66
N SER A 42 -10.33 -10.50 -4.00
CA SER A 42 -10.03 -11.54 -3.00
C SER A 42 -8.94 -12.54 -3.40
N GLN A 43 -8.06 -12.89 -2.46
CA GLN A 43 -6.87 -13.76 -2.64
C GLN A 43 -7.04 -14.94 -3.62
N ILE A 44 -8.12 -15.72 -3.54
CA ILE A 44 -8.28 -16.96 -4.34
C ILE A 44 -8.81 -16.70 -5.76
N TYR A 45 -9.64 -15.67 -5.97
CA TYR A 45 -10.28 -15.40 -7.27
C TYR A 45 -9.47 -14.48 -8.19
N ASN A 46 -8.31 -13.99 -7.72
CA ASN A 46 -7.50 -13.02 -8.44
C ASN A 46 -6.49 -13.64 -9.40
N PHE A 47 -6.22 -14.94 -9.28
CA PHE A 47 -5.23 -15.63 -10.12
C PHE A 47 -5.51 -15.45 -11.62
N PRO A 48 -6.73 -15.61 -12.15
CA PRO A 48 -6.98 -15.42 -13.59
C PRO A 48 -6.53 -14.04 -14.12
N GLY A 49 -6.82 -12.97 -13.40
CA GLY A 49 -6.41 -11.62 -13.80
C GLY A 49 -4.90 -11.39 -13.67
N VAL A 50 -4.29 -11.88 -12.59
CA VAL A 50 -2.83 -11.81 -12.41
C VAL A 50 -2.09 -12.61 -13.49
N LEU A 51 -2.61 -13.80 -13.81
CA LEU A 51 -2.11 -14.67 -14.86
C LEU A 51 -2.24 -14.01 -16.24
N ASP A 52 -3.31 -13.25 -16.49
CA ASP A 52 -3.48 -12.47 -17.72
C ASP A 52 -2.42 -11.35 -17.85
N LEU A 53 -2.14 -10.61 -16.77
CA LEU A 53 -1.11 -9.56 -16.76
C LEU A 53 0.29 -10.08 -17.08
N ILE A 54 0.61 -11.30 -16.64
CA ILE A 54 1.91 -11.95 -16.94
C ILE A 54 1.86 -12.79 -18.23
N SER A 55 0.71 -12.89 -18.90
CA SER A 55 0.57 -13.65 -20.13
C SER A 55 1.14 -12.90 -21.34
N PHE A 56 1.47 -13.65 -22.38
CA PHE A 56 1.77 -13.11 -23.70
C PHE A 56 0.99 -13.90 -24.75
N ASN A 57 0.17 -13.19 -25.54
CA ASN A 57 -0.71 -13.78 -26.55
C ASN A 57 -1.60 -14.91 -25.98
N GLY A 58 -2.17 -14.70 -24.78
CA GLY A 58 -3.03 -15.67 -24.10
C GLY A 58 -2.31 -16.88 -23.50
N SER A 59 -0.98 -16.90 -23.49
CA SER A 59 -0.19 -18.02 -22.93
C SER A 59 0.88 -17.53 -21.96
N ILE A 60 1.07 -18.24 -20.86
CA ILE A 60 2.20 -18.03 -19.96
C ILE A 60 3.31 -18.98 -20.40
N ARG A 61 4.29 -18.44 -21.14
CA ARG A 61 5.47 -19.19 -21.57
C ARG A 61 6.59 -18.98 -20.57
N PHE A 62 7.17 -20.09 -20.12
CA PHE A 62 8.38 -20.12 -19.29
C PHE A 62 9.52 -20.60 -20.17
N SER A 63 10.53 -19.77 -20.37
CA SER A 63 11.78 -20.17 -20.98
C SER A 63 12.92 -19.71 -20.09
N TRP A 64 13.78 -20.66 -19.72
CA TRP A 64 15.01 -20.45 -18.95
C TRP A 64 16.20 -20.07 -19.86
N GLU A 65 15.99 -20.00 -21.17
CA GLU A 65 17.02 -19.59 -22.12
C GLU A 65 17.05 -18.06 -22.25
N ALA A 66 18.23 -17.48 -22.04
CA ALA A 66 18.46 -16.04 -22.13
C ALA A 66 18.18 -15.43 -23.53
N SER A 67 18.05 -16.26 -24.56
CA SER A 67 17.67 -15.87 -25.92
C SER A 67 16.17 -15.66 -26.11
N ASP A 68 15.33 -16.03 -25.13
CA ASP A 68 13.88 -16.00 -25.25
C ASP A 68 13.22 -14.92 -24.39
N TYR A 69 13.99 -13.94 -23.90
CA TYR A 69 13.44 -12.64 -23.46
C TYR A 69 12.88 -11.88 -24.67
N ARG A 70 11.81 -12.39 -25.26
CA ARG A 70 10.89 -11.61 -26.11
C ARG A 70 10.08 -10.67 -25.19
N PRO A 71 9.38 -9.64 -25.70
CA PRO A 71 8.57 -8.77 -24.85
C PRO A 71 7.38 -9.59 -24.32
N LEU A 72 7.60 -10.30 -23.21
CA LEU A 72 6.80 -11.44 -22.76
C LEU A 72 5.74 -11.08 -21.72
N GLY A 73 5.50 -9.80 -21.45
CA GLY A 73 4.47 -9.35 -20.50
C GLY A 73 3.55 -8.34 -21.14
N LYS A 74 2.27 -8.40 -20.80
CA LYS A 74 1.26 -7.39 -21.17
C LYS A 74 1.55 -6.02 -20.52
N VAL A 75 2.31 -6.03 -19.41
CA VAL A 75 2.65 -4.85 -18.61
C VAL A 75 4.15 -4.73 -18.34
N MET A 76 4.60 -3.47 -18.17
CA MET A 76 6.00 -3.13 -17.84
C MET A 76 6.27 -3.06 -16.34
N GLY A 77 5.22 -2.99 -15.54
CA GLY A 77 5.27 -2.94 -14.08
C GLY A 77 3.85 -2.91 -13.52
N VAL A 78 3.73 -3.22 -12.23
CA VAL A 78 2.44 -3.28 -11.54
C VAL A 78 2.50 -2.41 -10.30
N VAL A 79 1.46 -1.60 -10.09
CA VAL A 79 1.27 -0.80 -8.87
C VAL A 79 0.22 -1.48 -8.01
N GLY A 80 0.59 -1.88 -6.78
CA GLY A 80 -0.23 -2.69 -5.88
C GLY A 80 0.27 -4.15 -5.77
N PRO A 81 -0.53 -5.05 -5.15
CA PRO A 81 -1.78 -4.78 -4.45
C PRO A 81 -1.53 -4.10 -3.09
N TYR A 82 -2.62 -3.79 -2.37
CA TYR A 82 -2.55 -3.08 -1.08
C TYR A 82 -2.10 -3.99 0.07
N SER A 83 -2.71 -5.16 0.26
CA SER A 83 -2.46 -6.02 1.41
C SER A 83 -1.13 -6.78 1.28
N SER A 84 -0.48 -7.01 2.43
CA SER A 84 0.66 -7.92 2.55
C SER A 84 0.32 -9.34 2.10
N SER A 85 -0.84 -9.86 2.51
CA SER A 85 -1.29 -11.21 2.17
C SER A 85 -1.52 -11.37 0.67
N ASP A 86 -2.17 -10.38 0.05
CA ASP A 86 -2.40 -10.35 -1.40
C ASP A 86 -1.08 -10.25 -2.18
N SER A 87 -0.16 -9.41 -1.71
CA SER A 87 1.15 -9.24 -2.33
C SER A 87 1.97 -10.52 -2.25
N LEU A 88 2.00 -11.19 -1.10
CA LEU A 88 2.69 -12.47 -0.91
C LEU A 88 2.12 -13.57 -1.82
N ALA A 89 0.80 -13.60 -1.99
CA ALA A 89 0.13 -14.58 -2.85
C ALA A 89 0.56 -14.49 -4.33
N ILE A 90 0.96 -13.30 -4.81
CA ILE A 90 1.25 -13.07 -6.23
C ILE A 90 2.70 -12.66 -6.54
N ALA A 91 3.49 -12.26 -5.55
CA ALA A 91 4.85 -11.74 -5.76
C ALA A 91 5.76 -12.75 -6.48
N SER A 92 5.60 -14.04 -6.18
CA SER A 92 6.33 -15.11 -6.88
C SER A 92 6.01 -15.18 -8.37
N LEU A 93 4.77 -14.89 -8.77
CA LEU A 93 4.36 -14.93 -10.19
C LEU A 93 5.05 -13.83 -11.02
N PHE A 94 5.13 -12.61 -10.47
CA PHE A 94 5.83 -11.50 -11.12
C PHE A 94 7.36 -11.67 -11.10
N THR A 95 7.87 -12.35 -10.07
CA THR A 95 9.29 -12.75 -9.98
C THR A 95 9.73 -13.63 -11.15
N LEU A 96 8.87 -14.52 -11.66
CA LEU A 96 9.19 -15.42 -12.78
C LEU A 96 9.63 -14.66 -14.05
N LYS A 97 9.10 -13.46 -14.27
CA LYS A 97 9.45 -12.60 -15.42
C LYS A 97 10.18 -11.33 -15.02
N LEU A 98 10.54 -11.20 -13.74
CA LEU A 98 11.12 -9.99 -13.14
C LEU A 98 10.33 -8.71 -13.48
N ILE A 99 9.01 -8.82 -13.57
CA ILE A 99 8.13 -7.66 -13.74
C ILE A 99 8.06 -6.94 -12.40
N PRO A 100 8.44 -5.65 -12.31
CA PRO A 100 8.45 -4.94 -11.04
C PRO A 100 7.03 -4.82 -10.47
N LEU A 101 6.84 -5.36 -9.27
CA LEU A 101 5.61 -5.28 -8.48
C LEU A 101 5.84 -4.27 -7.36
N ILE A 102 5.34 -3.04 -7.52
CA ILE A 102 5.53 -1.94 -6.58
C ILE A 102 4.26 -1.77 -5.74
N SER A 103 4.24 -2.36 -4.55
CA SER A 103 3.10 -2.20 -3.64
C SER A 103 3.11 -0.83 -2.96
N TYR A 104 1.95 -0.21 -2.87
CA TYR A 104 1.74 1.05 -2.18
C TYR A 104 1.27 0.87 -0.72
N GLY A 105 1.06 -0.36 -0.24
CA GLY A 105 0.54 -0.63 1.12
C GLY A 105 1.11 -1.87 1.81
N ALA A 106 1.68 -2.83 1.08
CA ALA A 106 2.16 -4.07 1.67
C ALA A 106 3.48 -3.86 2.40
N SER A 107 3.43 -4.03 3.72
CA SER A 107 4.51 -3.68 4.65
C SER A 107 5.18 -4.89 5.30
N SER A 108 4.64 -6.11 5.13
CA SER A 108 5.21 -7.33 5.73
C SER A 108 6.72 -7.47 5.45
N SER A 109 7.47 -7.89 6.47
CA SER A 109 8.92 -8.07 6.36
C SER A 109 9.28 -9.22 5.42
N ALA A 110 8.43 -10.24 5.28
CA ALA A 110 8.62 -11.38 4.40
C ALA A 110 8.83 -10.98 2.93
N LEU A 111 8.16 -9.91 2.47
CA LEU A 111 8.30 -9.35 1.13
C LEU A 111 9.65 -8.66 0.88
N SER A 112 10.46 -8.46 1.93
CA SER A 112 11.80 -7.86 1.85
C SER A 112 12.89 -8.88 1.53
N VAL A 113 12.59 -10.18 1.55
CA VAL A 113 13.53 -11.27 1.25
C VAL A 113 13.77 -11.31 -0.26
N ARG A 114 14.86 -10.67 -0.72
CA ARG A 114 15.12 -10.46 -2.15
C ARG A 114 15.39 -11.74 -2.91
N GLU A 115 15.91 -12.77 -2.24
CA GLU A 115 16.13 -14.09 -2.82
C GLU A 115 14.80 -14.75 -3.20
N LYS A 116 13.73 -14.47 -2.44
CA LYS A 116 12.38 -14.98 -2.70
C LYS A 116 11.58 -14.07 -3.63
N TYR A 117 11.67 -12.76 -3.43
CA TYR A 117 10.85 -11.76 -4.12
C TYR A 117 11.71 -10.67 -4.80
N PRO A 118 12.60 -11.02 -5.74
CA PRO A 118 13.53 -10.08 -6.37
C PRO A 118 12.85 -9.03 -7.26
N ALA A 119 11.56 -9.19 -7.56
CA ALA A 119 10.76 -8.25 -8.34
C ALA A 119 9.82 -7.38 -7.47
N PHE A 120 9.71 -7.66 -6.17
CA PHE A 120 8.88 -6.90 -5.26
C PHE A 120 9.60 -5.64 -4.78
N LEU A 121 8.85 -4.55 -4.78
CA LEU A 121 9.26 -3.22 -4.30
C LEU A 121 8.07 -2.61 -3.56
N ARG A 122 8.31 -1.59 -2.75
CA ARG A 122 7.23 -0.84 -2.10
C ARG A 122 7.55 0.64 -1.92
N THR A 123 6.48 1.41 -1.86
CA THR A 123 6.51 2.83 -1.46
C THR A 123 5.91 3.06 -0.07
N ALA A 124 5.33 2.03 0.54
CA ALA A 124 4.90 2.04 1.93
C ALA A 124 6.08 1.78 2.89
N ILE A 125 5.90 2.22 4.14
CA ILE A 125 6.77 1.86 5.26
C ILE A 125 6.76 0.34 5.48
N SER A 126 7.91 -0.21 5.90
CA SER A 126 7.96 -1.62 6.30
C SER A 126 7.42 -1.80 7.71
N ASN A 127 6.86 -2.98 8.01
CA ASN A 127 6.47 -3.34 9.36
C ASN A 127 7.64 -3.23 10.33
N LYS A 128 8.86 -3.60 9.90
CA LYS A 128 10.06 -3.42 10.71
C LYS A 128 10.28 -1.96 11.08
N ASP A 129 10.29 -1.05 10.11
CA ASP A 129 10.50 0.38 10.37
C ASP A 129 9.36 0.96 11.23
N LEU A 130 8.13 0.50 11.04
CA LEU A 130 6.96 0.92 11.81
C LEU A 130 7.04 0.42 13.26
N VAL A 131 7.45 -0.83 13.47
CA VAL A 131 7.69 -1.41 14.81
C VAL A 131 8.84 -0.67 15.50
N ASP A 132 9.95 -0.43 14.83
CA ASP A 132 11.07 0.35 15.39
C ASP A 132 10.58 1.74 15.86
N LEU A 133 9.71 2.40 15.08
CA LEU A 133 9.06 3.65 15.47
C LEU A 133 8.12 3.51 16.69
N ILE A 134 7.31 2.45 16.74
CA ILE A 134 6.45 2.15 17.90
C ILE A 134 7.32 2.01 19.15
N ILE A 135 8.39 1.22 19.10
CA ILE A 135 9.30 1.02 20.24
C ILE A 135 9.90 2.35 20.71
N LEU A 136 10.35 3.20 19.78
CA LEU A 136 10.87 4.53 20.12
C LEU A 136 9.82 5.40 20.83
N VAL A 137 8.56 5.38 20.37
CA VAL A 137 7.46 6.10 21.02
C VAL A 137 7.20 5.57 22.42
N LEU A 138 7.11 4.24 22.59
CA LEU A 138 6.90 3.62 23.90
C LEU A 138 8.03 3.97 24.88
N GLN A 139 9.28 3.94 24.42
CA GLN A 139 10.45 4.32 25.21
C GLN A 139 10.42 5.82 25.58
N HIS A 140 10.07 6.69 24.64
CA HIS A 140 10.02 8.13 24.86
C HIS A 140 9.05 8.50 26.00
N PHE A 141 7.89 7.84 26.05
CA PHE A 141 6.89 8.06 27.10
C PHE A 141 7.06 7.15 28.33
N ASN A 142 8.09 6.32 28.37
CA ASN A 142 8.32 5.30 29.41
C ASN A 142 7.11 4.35 29.61
N TRP A 143 6.41 4.01 28.53
CA TRP A 143 5.33 3.04 28.55
C TRP A 143 5.89 1.62 28.50
N THR A 144 5.97 0.98 29.66
CA THR A 144 6.55 -0.36 29.79
C THR A 144 5.53 -1.48 29.90
N TRP A 145 4.23 -1.18 30.04
CA TRP A 145 3.16 -2.17 30.22
C TRP A 145 2.08 -1.93 29.18
N VAL A 146 2.09 -2.71 28.11
CA VAL A 146 1.28 -2.43 26.92
C VAL A 146 0.51 -3.68 26.46
N ALA A 147 -0.64 -3.46 25.82
CA ALA A 147 -1.35 -4.49 25.07
C ALA A 147 -1.06 -4.35 23.56
N MET A 148 -1.10 -5.46 22.83
CA MET A 148 -1.06 -5.44 21.37
C MET A 148 -2.22 -6.23 20.78
N LEU A 149 -3.02 -5.57 19.95
CA LEU A 149 -4.14 -6.13 19.22
C LEU A 149 -3.78 -6.10 17.73
N TYR A 150 -3.86 -7.22 17.03
CA TYR A 150 -3.36 -7.33 15.66
C TYR A 150 -4.26 -8.20 14.78
N SER A 151 -4.28 -7.93 13.47
CA SER A 151 -5.05 -8.74 12.52
C SER A 151 -4.44 -10.12 12.32
N GLY A 152 -5.27 -11.12 12.04
CA GLY A 152 -4.84 -12.51 11.82
C GLY A 152 -4.28 -12.79 10.41
N ASP A 153 -3.80 -11.76 9.72
CA ASP A 153 -3.28 -11.83 8.36
C ASP A 153 -1.75 -11.59 8.33
N GLU A 154 -1.14 -11.68 7.15
CA GLU A 154 0.32 -11.52 6.99
C GLU A 154 0.84 -10.12 7.37
N TYR A 155 -0.05 -9.12 7.48
CA TYR A 155 0.30 -7.80 8.00
C TYR A 155 0.39 -7.81 9.53
N GLY A 156 -0.67 -8.25 10.21
CA GLY A 156 -0.75 -8.19 11.67
C GLY A 156 0.15 -9.21 12.38
N MET A 157 0.25 -10.43 11.83
CA MET A 157 1.11 -11.49 12.37
C MET A 157 2.60 -11.10 12.31
N ASP A 158 3.07 -10.61 11.16
CA ASP A 158 4.45 -10.13 10.98
C ASP A 158 4.76 -8.96 11.92
N GLY A 159 3.84 -8.00 12.04
CA GLY A 159 3.99 -6.88 12.98
C GLY A 159 4.12 -7.33 14.44
N PHE A 160 3.32 -8.33 14.85
CA PHE A 160 3.38 -8.93 16.18
C PHE A 160 4.72 -9.63 16.46
N GLU A 161 5.18 -10.47 15.53
CA GLU A 161 6.45 -11.19 15.65
C GLU A 161 7.65 -10.23 15.78
N LEU A 162 7.67 -9.18 14.94
CA LEU A 162 8.68 -8.13 15.00
C LEU A 162 8.62 -7.36 16.32
N CYS A 163 7.42 -6.99 16.80
CA CYS A 163 7.25 -6.32 18.09
C CYS A 163 7.82 -7.15 19.24
N ILE A 164 7.49 -8.44 19.31
CA ILE A 164 8.07 -9.33 20.33
C ILE A 164 9.58 -9.33 20.24
N HIS A 165 10.13 -9.53 19.05
CA HIS A 165 11.57 -9.61 18.84
C HIS A 165 12.29 -8.33 19.30
N GLU A 166 11.81 -7.15 18.87
CA GLU A 166 12.44 -5.87 19.22
C GLU A 166 12.24 -5.52 20.71
N MET A 167 11.15 -5.94 21.35
CA MET A 167 10.90 -5.68 22.76
C MET A 167 11.82 -6.46 23.72
N VAL A 168 12.39 -7.60 23.30
CA VAL A 168 13.30 -8.43 24.15
C VAL A 168 14.48 -7.62 24.69
N ALA A 169 15.01 -6.68 23.88
CA ALA A 169 16.15 -5.85 24.26
C ALA A 169 15.75 -4.60 25.08
N THR A 170 14.48 -4.49 25.49
CA THR A 170 13.92 -3.31 26.14
C THR A 170 13.32 -3.64 27.50
N LYS A 171 12.80 -2.62 28.21
CA LYS A 171 12.04 -2.78 29.46
C LYS A 171 10.52 -2.89 29.22
N ILE A 172 10.09 -2.98 27.96
CA ILE A 172 8.69 -3.00 27.57
C ILE A 172 8.18 -4.44 27.63
N CYS A 173 7.02 -4.64 28.25
CA CYS A 173 6.36 -5.92 28.38
C CYS A 173 4.99 -5.88 27.69
N LEU A 174 4.74 -6.89 26.85
CA LEU A 174 3.42 -7.19 26.30
C LEU A 174 2.59 -7.92 27.35
N ALA A 175 1.79 -7.16 28.07
CA ALA A 175 0.92 -7.65 29.14
C ALA A 175 -0.28 -8.45 28.61
N TYR A 176 -0.75 -8.09 27.42
CA TYR A 176 -1.88 -8.71 26.76
C TYR A 176 -1.70 -8.68 25.25
N THR A 177 -2.05 -9.78 24.60
CA THR A 177 -1.97 -9.89 23.14
C THR A 177 -3.21 -10.61 22.64
N SER A 178 -3.83 -10.13 21.56
CA SER A 178 -4.93 -10.84 20.92
C SER A 178 -4.93 -10.60 19.42
N VAL A 179 -5.15 -11.68 18.68
CA VAL A 179 -5.61 -11.59 17.30
C VAL A 179 -7.02 -11.00 17.30
N ILE A 180 -7.31 -10.08 16.39
CA ILE A 180 -8.61 -9.45 16.21
C ILE A 180 -9.10 -9.60 14.76
N SER A 181 -10.41 -9.57 14.64
CA SER A 181 -11.23 -9.53 13.42
C SER A 181 -12.48 -8.71 13.69
N GLU A 182 -13.23 -8.31 12.66
CA GLU A 182 -14.51 -7.58 12.80
C GLU A 182 -15.54 -8.32 13.69
N LYS A 183 -15.45 -9.66 13.78
CA LYS A 183 -16.35 -10.52 14.56
C LYS A 183 -15.87 -10.76 16.00
N THR A 184 -14.79 -10.11 16.42
CA THR A 184 -14.22 -10.30 17.75
C THR A 184 -15.19 -9.81 18.81
N ASN A 185 -15.29 -10.55 19.93
CA ASN A 185 -16.04 -10.07 21.09
C ASN A 185 -15.23 -8.99 21.83
N PHE A 186 -15.30 -7.75 21.34
CA PHE A 186 -14.57 -6.62 21.90
C PHE A 186 -15.00 -6.27 23.33
N SER A 187 -16.24 -6.58 23.72
CA SER A 187 -16.69 -6.40 25.10
C SER A 187 -15.87 -7.23 26.09
N LYS A 188 -15.71 -8.53 25.82
CA LYS A 188 -14.88 -9.40 26.65
C LYS A 188 -13.40 -8.98 26.62
N LEU A 189 -12.89 -8.67 25.42
CA LEU A 189 -11.50 -8.29 25.22
C LEU A 189 -11.14 -7.02 25.99
N LEU A 190 -11.92 -5.94 25.82
CA LEU A 190 -11.68 -4.65 26.48
C LEU A 190 -11.87 -4.76 28.00
N HIS A 191 -12.81 -5.56 28.47
CA HIS A 191 -12.96 -5.85 29.90
C HIS A 191 -11.73 -6.55 30.48
N THR A 192 -11.11 -7.49 29.76
CA THR A 192 -9.84 -8.11 30.19
C THR A 192 -8.70 -7.08 30.27
N ILE A 193 -8.60 -6.17 29.30
CA ILE A 193 -7.61 -5.08 29.29
C ILE A 193 -7.80 -4.15 30.50
N GLU A 194 -9.05 -3.79 30.81
CA GLU A 194 -9.40 -2.99 32.01
C GLU A 194 -8.98 -3.69 33.30
N LEU A 195 -9.32 -4.98 33.47
CA LEU A 195 -8.96 -5.75 34.65
C LEU A 195 -7.45 -5.88 34.86
N GLN A 196 -6.66 -5.88 33.79
CA GLN A 196 -5.22 -5.94 33.83
C GLN A 196 -4.55 -4.57 34.03
N GLY A 197 -5.34 -3.49 34.15
CA GLY A 197 -4.84 -2.14 34.37
C GLY A 197 -3.97 -1.62 33.22
N ILE A 198 -4.18 -2.13 32.00
CA ILE A 198 -3.37 -1.75 30.84
C ILE A 198 -3.92 -0.43 30.27
N SER A 199 -3.07 0.59 30.18
CA SER A 199 -3.44 1.91 29.66
C SER A 199 -3.07 2.11 28.19
N VAL A 200 -2.04 1.43 27.68
CA VAL A 200 -1.50 1.63 26.33
C VAL A 200 -1.79 0.42 25.47
N ILE A 201 -2.43 0.63 24.33
CA ILE A 201 -2.91 -0.42 23.42
C ILE A 201 -2.38 -0.14 22.02
N ILE A 202 -1.50 -1.00 21.52
CA ILE A 202 -1.02 -0.99 20.14
C ILE A 202 -2.07 -1.71 19.30
N VAL A 203 -2.57 -1.05 18.25
CA VAL A 203 -3.54 -1.64 17.31
C VAL A 203 -2.89 -1.77 15.95
N PHE A 204 -2.35 -2.96 15.68
CA PHE A 204 -1.62 -3.31 14.46
C PHE A 204 -2.52 -4.15 13.55
N ALA A 205 -3.56 -3.53 13.00
CA ALA A 205 -4.58 -4.22 12.23
C ALA A 205 -4.99 -3.42 10.98
N GLY A 206 -5.74 -4.06 10.09
CA GLY A 206 -6.43 -3.37 9.00
C GLY A 206 -7.48 -2.40 9.51
N GLU A 207 -7.91 -1.49 8.63
CA GLU A 207 -8.97 -0.52 8.92
C GLU A 207 -10.27 -1.18 9.43
N PRO A 208 -10.80 -2.26 8.82
CA PRO A 208 -12.07 -2.85 9.26
C PRO A 208 -12.03 -3.33 10.72
N GLU A 209 -10.97 -4.04 11.10
CA GLU A 209 -10.80 -4.56 12.45
C GLU A 209 -10.59 -3.45 13.48
N ALA A 210 -9.77 -2.46 13.14
CA ALA A 210 -9.50 -1.32 14.00
C ALA A 210 -10.77 -0.48 14.23
N LEU A 211 -11.55 -0.21 13.19
CA LEU A 211 -12.81 0.52 13.33
C LEU A 211 -13.80 -0.23 14.22
N ALA A 212 -13.98 -1.53 14.03
CA ALA A 212 -14.88 -2.33 14.87
C ALA A 212 -14.46 -2.32 16.35
N LEU A 213 -13.15 -2.33 16.63
CA LEU A 213 -12.60 -2.18 17.98
C LEU A 213 -12.92 -0.81 18.58
N ILE A 214 -12.63 0.27 17.84
CA ILE A 214 -12.82 1.65 18.32
C ILE A 214 -14.31 1.98 18.52
N GLU A 215 -15.16 1.59 17.58
CA GLU A 215 -16.62 1.73 17.71
C GLU A 215 -17.14 0.99 18.96
N SER A 216 -16.63 -0.22 19.22
CA SER A 216 -16.95 -0.97 20.43
C SER A 216 -16.44 -0.28 21.71
N ALA A 217 -15.23 0.27 21.69
CA ALA A 217 -14.67 0.99 22.83
C ALA A 217 -15.49 2.24 23.20
N VAL A 218 -15.97 2.98 22.18
CA VAL A 218 -16.88 4.11 22.35
C VAL A 218 -18.21 3.65 22.94
N ALA A 219 -18.82 2.61 22.38
CA ALA A 219 -20.11 2.08 22.84
C ALA A 219 -20.06 1.58 24.29
N LEU A 220 -18.93 0.98 24.69
CA LEU A 220 -18.69 0.46 26.04
C LEU A 220 -18.18 1.53 27.02
N LYS A 221 -18.01 2.78 26.56
CA LYS A 221 -17.51 3.90 27.36
C LYS A 221 -16.14 3.60 28.00
N ILE A 222 -15.28 2.89 27.27
CA ILE A 222 -13.87 2.77 27.64
C ILE A 222 -13.29 4.18 27.66
N SER A 223 -12.40 4.46 28.62
CA SER A 223 -11.76 5.76 28.77
C SER A 223 -10.34 5.61 29.29
N ASN A 224 -9.59 6.71 29.35
CA ASN A 224 -8.24 6.77 29.92
C ASN A 224 -7.25 5.78 29.28
N LYS A 225 -7.39 5.54 27.97
CA LYS A 225 -6.45 4.73 27.18
C LYS A 225 -5.60 5.59 26.26
N VAL A 226 -4.47 5.03 25.88
CA VAL A 226 -3.64 5.50 24.77
C VAL A 226 -3.68 4.43 23.69
N TRP A 227 -4.18 4.79 22.51
CA TRP A 227 -4.28 3.92 21.35
C TRP A 227 -3.14 4.26 20.39
N VAL A 228 -2.18 3.36 20.22
CA VAL A 228 -1.12 3.53 19.22
C VAL A 228 -1.66 3.01 17.89
N ALA A 229 -1.89 3.94 16.97
CA ALA A 229 -2.52 3.69 15.68
C ALA A 229 -1.49 3.60 14.56
N THR A 230 -1.59 2.57 13.74
CA THR A 230 -0.76 2.38 12.54
C THR A 230 -1.31 3.18 11.36
N ASP A 231 -0.49 3.31 10.32
CA ASP A 231 -0.78 4.01 9.07
C ASP A 231 -2.00 3.45 8.32
N THR A 232 -2.37 2.19 8.56
CA THR A 232 -3.53 1.50 7.98
C THR A 232 -4.89 2.05 8.38
N TRP A 233 -5.03 2.68 9.55
CA TRP A 233 -6.34 3.09 10.06
C TRP A 233 -6.37 4.48 10.69
N MET A 234 -5.21 5.07 11.03
CA MET A 234 -5.16 6.37 11.72
C MET A 234 -5.77 7.54 10.94
N PHE A 235 -5.84 7.44 9.61
CA PHE A 235 -6.38 8.49 8.73
C PHE A 235 -7.86 8.30 8.40
N SER A 236 -8.47 7.20 8.88
CA SER A 236 -9.86 6.86 8.56
C SER A 236 -10.79 7.99 8.97
N THR A 237 -11.53 8.52 7.99
CA THR A 237 -12.52 9.56 8.22
C THR A 237 -13.69 9.04 9.07
N ARG A 238 -13.88 7.72 9.11
CA ARG A 238 -14.90 7.05 9.94
C ARG A 238 -14.61 7.16 11.44
N LEU A 239 -13.38 7.44 11.83
CA LEU A 239 -13.01 7.73 13.22
C LEU A 239 -13.43 9.13 13.68
N ARG A 240 -13.84 10.02 12.77
CA ARG A 240 -14.27 11.39 13.11
C ARG A 240 -15.69 11.38 13.67
N ASN A 241 -15.85 10.73 14.81
CA ASN A 241 -17.06 10.73 15.62
C ASN A 241 -16.85 11.63 16.84
N ASN A 242 -17.86 12.43 17.22
CA ASN A 242 -17.82 13.32 18.37
C ASN A 242 -17.48 12.62 19.70
N ASP A 243 -17.72 11.31 19.81
CA ASP A 243 -17.45 10.55 21.02
C ASP A 243 -16.06 9.90 21.07
N ILE A 244 -15.24 9.99 20.01
CA ILE A 244 -13.93 9.33 19.99
C ILE A 244 -12.95 9.91 21.01
N GLU A 245 -13.11 11.18 21.40
CA GLU A 245 -12.27 11.80 22.43
C GLU A 245 -12.46 11.15 23.80
N ARG A 246 -13.60 10.46 24.03
CA ARG A 246 -13.91 9.81 25.31
C ARG A 246 -13.09 8.56 25.57
N ILE A 247 -12.61 7.89 24.51
CA ILE A 247 -11.80 6.68 24.65
C ILE A 247 -10.34 6.97 25.02
N GLY A 248 -9.95 8.24 25.07
CA GLY A 248 -8.62 8.70 25.48
C GLY A 248 -7.82 9.29 24.32
N THR A 249 -6.51 9.02 24.28
CA THR A 249 -5.60 9.62 23.30
C THR A 249 -5.26 8.64 22.20
N ILE A 250 -5.37 9.06 20.94
CA ILE A 250 -4.89 8.29 19.79
C ILE A 250 -3.57 8.87 19.32
N VAL A 251 -2.51 8.06 19.33
CA VAL A 251 -1.18 8.41 18.82
C VAL A 251 -1.00 7.71 17.48
N GLY A 252 -1.21 8.45 16.39
CA GLY A 252 -1.07 7.95 15.02
C GLY A 252 0.38 8.00 14.53
N LEU A 253 0.81 6.92 13.89
CA LEU A 253 2.11 6.80 13.25
C LEU A 253 1.94 6.76 11.73
N SER A 254 2.66 7.65 11.04
CA SER A 254 2.60 7.70 9.58
C SER A 254 3.87 8.27 8.99
N GLU A 255 4.13 7.88 7.74
CA GLU A 255 5.09 8.55 6.89
C GLU A 255 4.61 9.94 6.49
N LYS A 256 5.57 10.83 6.20
CA LYS A 256 5.25 12.16 5.69
C LYS A 256 4.56 12.05 4.33
N THR A 257 3.28 12.41 4.29
CA THR A 257 2.49 12.51 3.05
C THR A 257 2.64 13.89 2.42
N ALA A 258 2.37 13.98 1.11
CA ALA A 258 2.29 15.25 0.40
C ALA A 258 0.91 15.40 -0.26
N ASN A 259 0.42 16.63 -0.33
CA ASN A 259 -0.79 16.94 -1.07
C ASN A 259 -0.51 16.86 -2.57
N LEU A 260 -1.42 16.18 -3.29
CA LEU A 260 -1.37 16.06 -4.75
C LEU A 260 -2.06 17.27 -5.38
N SER A 261 -1.29 18.32 -5.64
CA SER A 261 -1.78 19.52 -6.34
C SER A 261 -2.37 19.14 -7.70
N GLY A 262 -3.52 19.73 -8.06
CA GLY A 262 -4.19 19.44 -9.33
C GLY A 262 -5.05 18.16 -9.35
N PHE A 263 -4.96 17.29 -8.33
CA PHE A 263 -5.80 16.08 -8.27
C PHE A 263 -7.30 16.42 -8.21
N ALA A 264 -7.68 17.45 -7.46
CA ALA A 264 -9.07 17.91 -7.39
C ALA A 264 -9.58 18.41 -8.75
N ASP A 265 -8.75 19.17 -9.47
CA ASP A 265 -9.07 19.68 -10.81
C ASP A 265 -9.22 18.54 -11.81
N PHE A 266 -8.35 17.53 -11.72
CA PHE A 266 -8.44 16.32 -12.52
C PHE A 266 -9.79 15.61 -12.33
N ILE A 267 -10.20 15.35 -11.09
CA ILE A 267 -11.51 14.72 -10.80
C ILE A 267 -12.66 15.56 -11.35
N ASN A 268 -12.64 16.87 -11.11
CA ASN A 268 -13.69 17.79 -11.56
C ASN A 268 -13.78 17.87 -13.09
N SER A 269 -12.65 17.82 -13.80
CA SER A 269 -12.61 17.88 -15.27
C SER A 269 -13.25 16.65 -15.93
N LYS A 270 -13.11 15.47 -15.32
CA LYS A 270 -13.70 14.22 -15.84
C LYS A 270 -15.20 14.16 -15.61
N ASN A 271 -15.70 14.74 -14.52
CA ASN A 271 -17.14 14.83 -14.27
C ASN A 271 -17.86 15.73 -15.28
N LYS A 272 -17.22 16.83 -15.71
CA LYS A 272 -17.79 17.74 -16.73
C LYS A 272 -17.91 17.14 -18.13
N LYS A 273 -17.16 16.07 -18.43
CA LYS A 273 -17.21 15.37 -19.73
C LYS A 273 -18.27 14.27 -19.82
N LYS A 274 -19.04 14.01 -18.75
CA LYS A 274 -20.13 13.04 -18.76
C LYS A 274 -21.45 13.73 -19.13
N ASP A 275 -21.98 13.33 -20.29
CA ASP A 275 -23.26 13.76 -20.85
C ASP A 275 -24.44 13.19 -20.04
N ALA A 276 -25.53 13.95 -19.96
CA ALA A 276 -26.69 13.75 -19.09
C ALA A 276 -27.63 12.60 -19.50
N SER A 277 -27.11 11.55 -20.14
CA SER A 277 -27.91 10.58 -20.92
C SER A 277 -27.84 9.12 -20.44
N ARG A 278 -27.21 8.81 -19.30
CA ARG A 278 -27.25 7.44 -18.72
C ARG A 278 -28.00 7.40 -17.39
N PRO A 279 -29.04 6.55 -17.26
CA PRO A 279 -29.81 6.45 -16.03
C PRO A 279 -28.94 5.85 -14.90
N MET A 280 -29.13 6.36 -13.67
CA MET A 280 -28.56 5.83 -12.42
C MET A 280 -29.02 4.37 -12.21
N ALA A 281 -28.34 3.41 -12.81
CA ALA A 281 -28.58 2.00 -12.53
C ALA A 281 -27.82 1.60 -11.27
N ALA A 282 -28.59 1.32 -10.22
CA ALA A 282 -28.16 0.89 -8.91
C ALA A 282 -27.55 -0.52 -8.93
N THR A 283 -26.34 -0.69 -9.46
CA THR A 283 -25.41 -1.75 -9.04
C THR A 283 -24.00 -1.34 -9.43
N LEU A 284 -23.20 -0.88 -8.48
CA LEU A 284 -21.83 -0.42 -8.72
C LEU A 284 -20.90 -1.63 -8.89
N VAL A 285 -20.90 -2.24 -10.08
CA VAL A 285 -19.97 -3.31 -10.45
C VAL A 285 -18.82 -2.69 -11.22
N CYS A 286 -17.68 -2.52 -10.56
CA CYS A 286 -16.46 -2.00 -11.18
C CYS A 286 -15.67 -3.16 -11.80
N ASN A 287 -15.97 -3.50 -13.06
CA ASN A 287 -15.11 -4.39 -13.86
C ASN A 287 -14.21 -3.56 -14.80
N HIS A 288 -13.33 -4.24 -15.55
CA HIS A 288 -12.35 -3.71 -16.52
C HIS A 288 -12.87 -2.57 -17.44
N ASP A 289 -14.19 -2.45 -17.62
CA ASP A 289 -14.84 -1.33 -18.29
C ASP A 289 -15.32 -0.30 -17.26
N CYS A 290 -14.39 0.54 -16.78
CA CYS A 290 -14.60 1.47 -15.67
C CYS A 290 -15.57 2.62 -16.00
N SER A 291 -16.88 2.37 -15.88
CA SER A 291 -17.89 3.43 -15.72
C SER A 291 -18.53 3.35 -14.33
N CYS A 292 -17.72 3.46 -13.28
CA CYS A 292 -18.23 3.63 -11.92
C CYS A 292 -18.66 5.09 -11.77
N ASP A 293 -19.97 5.33 -11.77
CA ASP A 293 -20.58 6.66 -11.63
C ASP A 293 -20.54 7.12 -10.17
N VAL A 294 -19.34 7.34 -9.65
CA VAL A 294 -19.11 7.95 -8.34
C VAL A 294 -18.92 9.46 -8.51
N PRO A 295 -19.73 10.29 -7.83
CA PRO A 295 -19.56 11.75 -7.88
C PRO A 295 -18.15 12.17 -7.43
N GLY A 296 -17.57 13.19 -8.08
CA GLY A 296 -16.21 13.64 -7.73
C GLY A 296 -16.09 14.17 -6.31
N GLU A 297 -17.13 14.82 -5.80
CA GLU A 297 -17.18 15.28 -4.41
C GLU A 297 -17.02 14.12 -3.43
N GLU A 298 -17.65 12.96 -3.70
CA GLU A 298 -17.48 11.76 -2.89
C GLU A 298 -16.03 11.25 -2.96
N ILE A 299 -15.44 11.19 -4.16
CA ILE A 299 -14.04 10.77 -4.33
C ILE A 299 -13.07 11.68 -3.56
N LEU A 300 -13.31 12.98 -3.57
CA LEU A 300 -12.47 13.98 -2.90
C LEU A 300 -12.69 14.01 -1.37
N ALA A 301 -13.88 13.64 -0.91
CA ALA A 301 -14.23 13.53 0.51
C ALA A 301 -13.68 12.27 1.17
N GLU A 302 -13.34 11.23 0.41
CA GLU A 302 -12.71 10.02 0.93
C GLU A 302 -11.36 10.29 1.62
N GLU A 303 -10.85 9.28 2.32
CA GLU A 303 -9.54 9.34 2.96
C GLU A 303 -8.39 9.46 1.93
N SER A 304 -7.36 10.23 2.26
CA SER A 304 -6.19 10.42 1.40
C SER A 304 -5.04 9.44 1.65
N ALA A 305 -5.21 8.48 2.56
CA ALA A 305 -4.21 7.49 2.90
C ALA A 305 -3.78 6.68 1.69
N TYR A 306 -2.48 6.44 1.60
CA TYR A 306 -1.81 5.75 0.51
C TYR A 306 -1.86 6.45 -0.86
N ASN A 307 -2.48 7.62 -1.00
CA ASN A 307 -2.49 8.35 -2.28
C ASN A 307 -1.07 8.74 -2.70
N PHE A 308 -0.27 9.25 -1.77
CA PHE A 308 1.11 9.63 -2.07
C PHE A 308 1.98 8.41 -2.41
N GLN A 309 1.72 7.26 -1.77
CA GLN A 309 2.39 5.99 -2.04
C GLN A 309 2.03 5.46 -3.43
N VAL A 310 0.78 5.58 -3.88
CA VAL A 310 0.35 5.25 -5.25
C VAL A 310 1.00 6.19 -6.26
N TYR A 311 0.99 7.49 -5.99
CA TYR A 311 1.62 8.52 -6.83
C TYR A 311 3.11 8.22 -7.03
N THR A 312 3.85 8.01 -5.93
CA THR A 312 5.29 7.69 -5.97
C THR A 312 5.58 6.34 -6.61
N ALA A 313 4.74 5.32 -6.42
CA ALA A 313 4.90 4.02 -7.08
C ALA A 313 4.76 4.14 -8.62
N THR A 314 3.80 4.94 -9.07
CA THR A 314 3.58 5.21 -10.50
C THR A 314 4.75 6.00 -11.09
N TYR A 315 5.21 7.04 -10.39
CA TYR A 315 6.40 7.80 -10.78
C TYR A 315 7.67 6.94 -10.80
N ALA A 316 7.82 5.99 -9.88
CA ALA A 316 8.95 5.09 -9.82
C ALA A 316 9.06 4.27 -11.13
N ILE A 317 7.95 3.71 -11.62
CA ILE A 317 7.90 3.02 -12.92
C ILE A 317 8.25 3.98 -14.07
N ALA A 318 7.69 5.19 -14.06
CA ALA A 318 7.93 6.17 -15.13
C ALA A 318 9.41 6.61 -15.20
N HIS A 319 10.04 6.88 -14.05
CA HIS A 319 11.47 7.19 -13.99
C HIS A 319 12.34 6.00 -14.40
N ALA A 320 11.92 4.77 -14.07
CA ALA A 320 12.62 3.59 -14.55
C ALA A 320 12.61 3.49 -16.08
N LEU A 321 11.43 3.67 -16.68
CA LEU A 321 11.28 3.69 -18.13
C LEU A 321 12.05 4.84 -18.77
N HIS A 322 12.07 6.02 -18.15
CA HIS A 322 12.84 7.18 -18.62
C HIS A 322 14.32 6.86 -18.76
N ASN A 323 14.88 6.18 -17.75
CA ASN A 323 16.28 5.77 -17.74
C ASN A 323 16.55 4.69 -18.80
N VAL A 324 15.66 3.69 -18.92
CA VAL A 324 15.82 2.61 -19.92
C VAL A 324 15.73 3.14 -21.34
N LEU A 325 14.86 4.13 -21.58
CA LEU A 325 14.68 4.80 -22.87
C LEU A 325 15.69 5.94 -23.10
N GLN A 326 16.63 6.18 -22.18
CA GLN A 326 17.70 7.17 -22.31
C GLN A 326 17.18 8.58 -22.63
N CYS A 327 16.14 9.02 -21.92
CA CYS A 327 15.43 10.26 -22.24
C CYS A 327 16.13 11.55 -21.74
N ASP A 328 17.30 11.45 -21.08
CA ASP A 328 18.03 12.57 -20.46
C ASP A 328 18.42 13.68 -21.44
N SER A 329 18.53 13.38 -22.74
CA SER A 329 18.82 14.36 -23.79
C SER A 329 17.59 15.15 -24.27
N GLY A 330 16.45 15.05 -23.58
CA GLY A 330 15.19 15.68 -23.96
C GLY A 330 14.37 14.91 -25.00
N THR A 331 14.82 13.72 -25.40
CA THR A 331 14.11 12.81 -26.32
C THR A 331 14.33 11.37 -25.91
N CYS A 332 13.28 10.55 -25.88
CA CYS A 332 13.38 9.13 -25.60
C CYS A 332 13.78 8.31 -26.84
N ASN A 333 14.64 7.31 -26.66
CA ASN A 333 15.01 6.35 -27.69
C ASN A 333 13.94 5.26 -27.84
N VAL A 334 12.90 5.57 -28.62
CA VAL A 334 11.75 4.67 -28.89
C VAL A 334 12.09 3.41 -29.68
N ASN A 335 13.28 3.33 -30.28
CA ASN A 335 13.76 2.13 -30.98
C ASN A 335 14.32 1.07 -30.01
N THR A 336 14.52 1.44 -28.74
CA THR A 336 14.97 0.52 -27.70
C THR A 336 13.86 -0.48 -27.38
N THR A 337 14.14 -1.78 -27.51
CA THR A 337 13.22 -2.80 -27.02
C THR A 337 13.30 -2.83 -25.50
N VAL A 338 12.20 -2.47 -24.84
CA VAL A 338 12.12 -2.41 -23.38
C VAL A 338 11.57 -3.73 -22.84
N TYR A 339 12.22 -4.28 -21.81
CA TYR A 339 11.75 -5.45 -21.09
C TYR A 339 11.40 -5.12 -19.64
N PRO A 340 10.41 -5.79 -19.02
CA PRO A 340 10.00 -5.50 -17.64
C PRO A 340 11.17 -5.54 -16.63
N TYR A 341 12.09 -6.50 -16.77
CA TYR A 341 13.25 -6.61 -15.88
C TYR A 341 14.22 -5.41 -15.96
N MET A 342 14.21 -4.64 -17.05
CA MET A 342 15.02 -3.43 -17.18
C MET A 342 14.47 -2.30 -16.32
N ALA A 343 13.15 -2.21 -16.16
CA ALA A 343 12.51 -1.25 -15.26
C ALA A 343 12.79 -1.55 -13.77
N ARG A 344 13.20 -2.78 -13.43
CA ARG A 344 13.74 -3.12 -12.10
C ARG A 344 15.13 -2.55 -11.85
N ALA A 345 15.98 -2.55 -12.88
CA ALA A 345 17.41 -2.22 -12.77
C ALA A 345 17.70 -0.72 -12.71
N ALA A 346 16.74 0.11 -13.16
CA ALA A 346 16.84 1.55 -12.97
C ALA A 346 16.81 1.85 -11.48
N ARG A 347 17.82 2.57 -10.98
CA ARG A 347 17.90 3.04 -9.58
C ARG A 347 16.68 3.90 -9.29
N LEU A 348 15.60 3.30 -8.78
CA LEU A 348 14.33 3.96 -8.51
C LEU A 348 14.52 5.08 -7.50
N PRO A 349 14.45 6.35 -7.93
CA PRO A 349 14.36 7.43 -7.00
C PRO A 349 12.88 7.64 -6.68
N LEU A 350 12.46 7.36 -5.46
CA LEU A 350 11.23 7.89 -4.89
C LEU A 350 11.32 9.41 -4.80
N LEU A 351 10.30 10.11 -5.26
CA LEU A 351 10.14 11.52 -4.91
C LEU A 351 9.86 11.62 -3.40
N GLY A 352 10.79 12.18 -2.64
CA GLY A 352 10.54 12.61 -1.28
C GLY A 352 9.56 13.80 -1.28
N PRO A 353 8.88 14.05 -0.15
CA PRO A 353 7.81 15.07 -0.01
C PRO A 353 8.26 16.54 -0.17
N LEU A 354 9.51 16.78 -0.61
CA LEU A 354 10.08 18.09 -0.93
C LEU A 354 10.67 18.13 -2.36
N GLY A 355 10.31 17.19 -3.23
CA GLY A 355 10.88 17.09 -4.58
C GLY A 355 12.33 16.59 -4.60
N ARG A 356 12.83 16.00 -3.50
CA ARG A 356 14.16 15.39 -3.44
C ARG A 356 14.09 13.91 -3.78
N LEU A 357 14.96 13.43 -4.66
CA LEU A 357 15.11 12.01 -4.99
C LEU A 357 15.58 11.26 -3.73
N VAL A 358 14.76 10.36 -3.19
CA VAL A 358 15.06 9.43 -2.11
C VAL A 358 15.07 8.02 -2.70
N ARG A 359 15.95 7.12 -2.28
CA ARG A 359 16.00 5.76 -2.82
C ARG A 359 14.71 5.00 -2.50
N ALA A 360 14.17 4.21 -3.43
CA ALA A 360 13.21 3.17 -3.04
C ALA A 360 13.85 2.33 -1.92
N ARG A 361 13.16 2.19 -0.77
CA ARG A 361 13.67 1.44 0.37
C ARG A 361 13.76 -0.02 -0.02
N ALA A 362 14.91 -0.39 -0.58
CA ALA A 362 15.34 -1.75 -0.65
C ALA A 362 15.92 -2.05 0.74
N GLY A 363 15.37 -3.04 1.46
CA GLY A 363 15.87 -3.48 2.76
C GLY A 363 17.39 -3.74 2.72
N PRO A 364 18.06 -3.76 3.89
CA PRO A 364 19.51 -3.76 3.99
C PRO A 364 20.14 -4.82 3.09
N LEU A 365 21.20 -4.40 2.38
CA LEU A 365 22.12 -5.32 1.72
C LEU A 365 22.83 -6.11 2.83
N SER A 366 22.43 -7.35 3.09
CA SER A 366 23.34 -8.30 3.69
C SER A 366 24.29 -8.73 2.56
N ASP A 367 25.49 -8.16 2.54
CA ASP A 367 26.60 -8.66 1.71
C ASP A 367 26.96 -10.07 2.19
N PRO A 368 26.72 -11.14 1.42
CA PRO A 368 27.24 -12.45 1.73
C PRO A 368 28.50 -12.61 0.89
N LEU A 369 29.65 -12.11 1.36
CA LEU A 369 31.01 -12.48 0.90
C LEU A 369 32.07 -11.50 1.46
N GLN A 370 32.32 -11.53 2.77
CA GLN A 370 33.67 -11.29 3.33
C GLN A 370 33.80 -12.11 4.63
N ALA A 371 33.87 -13.42 4.45
CA ALA A 371 34.42 -14.34 5.44
C ALA A 371 35.30 -15.34 4.68
N SER A 372 36.57 -14.98 4.55
CA SER A 372 37.70 -15.89 4.32
C SER A 372 38.94 -15.24 4.89
#